data_AF-A0A9E2AVV4-F1
#
_entry.id   AF-A0A9E2AVV4-F1
#
_cell.length_a   1.000
_cell.length_b   1.000
_cell.length_c   1.000
_cell.angle_alpha   90.00
_cell.angle_beta   90.00
_cell.angle_gamma   90.00
#
_symmetry.space_group_name_H-M   'P 1'
#
loop_
_entity.id
_entity.type
_entity.pdbx_description
1 polymer ?
#
loop_
_entity_poly.entity_id
_entity_poly.type
_entity_poly.pdbx_seq_one_letter_code
_entity_poly.pdbx_strand_id
1 'polypeptide(L)'
;MRLEKLFILLIFLFSLKGHAQIPELSPLSKISVLTCGSGDQLYSTFGHSAFRVKDPAVGIDVVYNYGVFDFNSNNFYGKFAMGKLHYTLARQQYSNFIREYKYDQRWVNEQVLQLSQVERNELFQYLENNYLPENRAYQYDFFYNNCATKIWDVIEAVYGKKLEFDENYLQKQYTHRELIH
;
A
#
# COMPACT_ATOMS: atom_id res chain seq x y z
N MET A 1 6.38 -12.48 -51.84
CA MET A 1 7.41 -11.64 -51.19
C MET A 1 6.95 -10.32 -50.56
N ARG A 2 6.11 -9.45 -51.17
CA ARG A 2 5.64 -8.20 -50.51
C ARG A 2 4.45 -8.41 -49.55
N LEU A 3 3.53 -9.31 -49.86
CA LEU A 3 2.33 -9.57 -49.05
C LEU A 3 2.64 -10.34 -47.75
N GLU A 4 3.52 -11.33 -47.81
CA GLU A 4 3.95 -12.13 -46.65
C GLU A 4 4.68 -11.28 -45.60
N LYS A 5 5.51 -10.34 -46.06
CA LYS A 5 6.20 -9.38 -45.17
C LYS A 5 5.21 -8.42 -44.50
N LEU A 6 4.14 -8.03 -45.19
CA LEU A 6 3.07 -7.19 -44.63
C LEU A 6 2.26 -7.95 -43.58
N PHE A 7 2.00 -9.24 -43.81
CA PHE A 7 1.29 -10.11 -42.87
C PHE A 7 2.09 -10.34 -41.59
N ILE A 8 3.40 -10.58 -41.70
CA ILE A 8 4.31 -10.71 -40.55
C ILE A 8 4.38 -9.41 -39.74
N LEU A 9 4.42 -8.25 -40.40
CA LEU A 9 4.40 -6.94 -39.73
C LEU A 9 3.10 -6.69 -38.97
N LEU A 10 1.95 -7.09 -39.53
CA LEU A 10 0.63 -7.00 -38.89
C LEU A 10 0.52 -7.89 -37.65
N ILE A 11 1.03 -9.12 -37.71
CA ILE A 11 1.09 -10.02 -36.55
C ILE A 11 1.95 -9.41 -35.45
N PHE A 12 3.11 -8.84 -35.80
CA PHE A 12 4.03 -8.20 -34.84
C PHE A 12 3.41 -6.98 -34.15
N LEU A 13 2.62 -6.18 -34.89
CA LEU A 13 1.90 -5.01 -34.36
C LEU A 13 0.75 -5.40 -33.42
N PHE A 14 0.11 -6.55 -33.62
CA PHE A 14 -0.95 -7.05 -32.73
C PHE A 14 -0.41 -7.72 -31.46
N SER A 15 0.78 -8.32 -31.49
CA SER A 15 1.40 -8.97 -30.32
C SER A 15 1.90 -8.01 -29.23
N LEU A 16 1.90 -6.69 -29.46
CA LEU A 16 2.41 -5.70 -28.49
C LEU A 16 1.38 -5.25 -27.43
N LYS A 17 0.14 -5.75 -27.46
CA LYS A 17 -0.87 -5.46 -26.44
C LYS A 17 -1.05 -6.63 -25.46
N GLY A 18 -0.02 -6.89 -24.66
CA GLY A 18 -0.17 -7.72 -23.47
C GLY A 18 -0.84 -6.91 -22.37
N HIS A 19 -2.11 -7.18 -22.06
CA HIS A 19 -2.70 -6.72 -20.81
C HIS A 19 -2.42 -7.81 -19.77
N ALA A 20 -1.47 -7.56 -18.88
CA ALA A 20 -1.32 -8.39 -17.69
C ALA A 20 -2.57 -8.14 -16.83
N GLN A 21 -3.50 -9.09 -16.83
CA GLN A 21 -4.66 -9.04 -15.96
C GLN A 21 -4.20 -9.22 -14.51
N ILE A 22 -4.80 -8.44 -13.60
CA ILE A 22 -4.63 -8.66 -12.17
C ILE A 22 -5.21 -10.05 -11.87
N PRO A 23 -4.43 -10.98 -11.30
CA PRO A 23 -4.94 -12.32 -11.00
C PRO A 23 -6.02 -12.26 -9.92
N GLU A 24 -6.96 -13.19 -9.95
CA GLU A 24 -7.86 -13.39 -8.81
C GLU A 24 -7.14 -14.12 -7.68
N LEU A 25 -7.40 -13.68 -6.46
CA LEU A 25 -6.96 -14.33 -5.25
C LEU A 25 -7.75 -15.63 -5.01
N SER A 26 -7.00 -16.67 -4.70
CA SER A 26 -7.50 -17.99 -4.33
C SER A 26 -8.17 -17.97 -2.94
N PRO A 27 -8.90 -19.02 -2.57
CA PRO A 27 -9.45 -19.16 -1.22
C PRO A 27 -8.37 -19.20 -0.12
N LEU A 28 -7.12 -19.54 -0.45
CA LEU A 28 -5.99 -19.60 0.49
C LEU A 28 -5.36 -18.23 0.77
N SER A 29 -5.80 -17.18 0.06
CA SER A 29 -5.30 -15.83 0.22
C SER A 29 -5.61 -15.23 1.60
N LYS A 30 -4.74 -14.34 2.04
CA LYS A 30 -4.88 -13.51 3.25
C LYS A 30 -4.50 -12.07 2.90
N ILE A 31 -5.26 -11.13 3.46
CA ILE A 31 -4.90 -9.72 3.48
C ILE A 31 -4.76 -9.30 4.93
N SER A 32 -3.65 -8.64 5.25
CA SER A 32 -3.31 -8.24 6.61
C SER A 32 -2.93 -6.76 6.64
N VAL A 33 -3.16 -6.11 7.78
CA VAL A 33 -2.53 -4.83 8.10
C VAL A 33 -1.24 -5.13 8.89
N LEU A 34 -0.13 -4.57 8.43
CA LEU A 34 1.14 -4.58 9.13
C LEU A 34 1.26 -3.29 9.93
N THR A 35 1.60 -3.39 11.21
CA THR A 35 1.93 -2.26 12.07
C THR A 35 3.37 -2.41 12.51
N CYS A 36 4.17 -1.37 12.32
CA CYS A 36 5.60 -1.40 12.54
C CYS A 36 5.99 -0.40 13.63
N GLY A 37 6.91 -0.82 14.51
CA GLY A 37 7.41 0.01 15.60
C GLY A 37 8.14 1.26 15.13
N SER A 38 8.31 2.22 16.04
CA SER A 38 9.08 3.45 15.80
C SER A 38 10.55 3.19 15.50
N GLY A 39 11.25 4.17 14.94
CA GLY A 39 12.69 4.17 14.72
C GLY A 39 13.31 5.54 14.97
N ASP A 40 14.65 5.59 14.96
CA ASP A 40 15.41 6.78 15.37
C ASP A 40 15.41 7.92 14.34
N GLN A 41 15.08 7.62 13.09
CA GLN A 41 15.00 8.62 12.03
C GLN A 41 13.63 9.30 12.04
N LEU A 42 13.58 10.60 11.73
CA LEU A 42 12.37 11.42 11.75
C LEU A 42 11.18 10.78 11.00
N TYR A 43 11.44 10.21 9.82
CA TYR A 43 10.41 9.58 8.99
C TYR A 43 9.90 8.24 9.54
N SER A 44 10.55 7.71 10.57
CA SER A 44 10.24 6.42 11.21
C SER A 44 9.80 6.55 12.67
N THR A 45 9.91 7.74 13.26
CA THR A 45 9.66 7.99 14.69
C THR A 45 8.25 7.61 15.13
N PHE A 46 7.25 7.73 14.24
CA PHE A 46 5.86 7.41 14.53
C PHE A 46 5.44 6.00 14.10
N GLY A 47 6.41 5.15 13.71
CA GLY A 47 6.14 3.83 13.18
C GLY A 47 5.65 3.87 11.73
N HIS A 48 5.01 2.78 11.29
CA HIS A 48 4.49 2.67 9.93
C HIS A 48 3.36 1.63 9.83
N SER A 49 2.44 1.85 8.89
CA SER A 49 1.37 0.91 8.56
C SER A 49 1.32 0.59 7.07
N ALA A 50 1.05 -0.67 6.72
CA ALA A 50 0.98 -1.13 5.33
C ALA A 50 0.00 -2.30 5.17
N PHE A 51 -0.48 -2.56 3.95
CA PHE A 51 -1.20 -3.80 3.65
C PHE A 51 -0.23 -4.88 3.19
N ARG A 52 -0.43 -6.12 3.64
CA ARG A 52 0.19 -7.31 3.08
C ARG A 52 -0.87 -8.13 2.36
N VAL A 53 -0.60 -8.53 1.13
CA VAL A 53 -1.41 -9.52 0.40
C VAL A 53 -0.56 -10.77 0.20
N LYS A 54 -1.04 -11.89 0.70
CA LYS A 54 -0.39 -13.19 0.59
C LYS A 54 -1.33 -14.21 -0.01
N ASP A 55 -0.93 -14.82 -1.11
CA ASP A 55 -1.60 -15.96 -1.70
C ASP A 55 -0.57 -17.00 -2.18
N PRO A 56 -0.41 -18.12 -1.45
CA PRO A 56 0.55 -19.15 -1.83
C PRO A 56 0.17 -19.90 -3.10
N ALA A 57 -1.11 -19.93 -3.50
CA ALA A 57 -1.55 -20.69 -4.67
C ALA A 57 -1.11 -20.04 -5.99
N VAL A 58 -0.97 -18.72 -5.99
CA VAL A 58 -0.53 -17.92 -7.15
C VAL A 58 0.82 -17.23 -6.93
N GLY A 59 1.51 -17.54 -5.82
CA GLY A 59 2.86 -17.04 -5.54
C GLY A 59 2.94 -15.54 -5.17
N ILE A 60 1.86 -14.97 -4.63
CA ILE A 60 1.82 -13.57 -4.20
C ILE A 60 2.21 -13.49 -2.72
N ASP A 61 3.20 -12.65 -2.38
CA ASP A 61 3.49 -12.26 -0.98
C ASP A 61 4.08 -10.85 -0.97
N VAL A 62 3.21 -9.85 -1.13
CA VAL A 62 3.57 -8.45 -1.40
C VAL A 62 3.04 -7.51 -0.34
N VAL A 63 3.71 -6.38 -0.18
CA VAL A 63 3.35 -5.28 0.72
C VAL A 63 3.07 -4.03 -0.09
N TYR A 64 1.94 -3.41 0.19
CA TYR A 64 1.51 -2.10 -0.29
C TYR A 64 1.88 -1.06 0.77
N ASN A 65 3.01 -0.39 0.54
CA ASN A 65 3.61 0.59 1.43
C ASN A 65 3.18 2.00 1.02
N TYR A 66 2.21 2.56 1.74
CA TYR A 66 1.78 3.96 1.63
C TYR A 66 2.71 4.85 2.47
N GLY A 67 3.94 5.05 2.02
CA GLY A 67 4.93 5.73 2.85
C GLY A 67 6.22 6.08 2.13
N VAL A 68 6.33 5.82 0.82
CA VAL A 68 7.58 5.93 0.08
C VAL A 68 7.71 7.31 -0.53
N PHE A 69 8.83 7.96 -0.29
CA PHE A 69 9.13 9.31 -0.79
C PHE A 69 10.55 9.39 -1.32
N ASP A 70 10.84 10.45 -2.08
CA ASP A 70 12.18 10.70 -2.60
C ASP A 70 13.05 11.41 -1.56
N PHE A 71 13.96 10.63 -0.95
CA PHE A 71 14.98 11.13 -0.01
C PHE A 71 15.96 12.12 -0.66
N ASN A 72 16.13 12.09 -1.98
CA ASN A 72 17.03 13.02 -2.69
C ASN A 72 16.38 14.37 -3.01
N SER A 73 15.13 14.57 -2.59
CA SER A 73 14.49 15.87 -2.76
C SER A 73 15.20 16.95 -1.94
N ASN A 74 15.67 18.01 -2.62
CA ASN A 74 16.30 19.15 -1.93
C ASN A 74 15.41 19.67 -0.79
N ASN A 75 16.01 19.94 0.38
CA ASN A 75 15.34 20.43 1.59
C ASN A 75 14.22 19.51 2.13
N PHE A 76 14.52 18.21 2.27
CA PHE A 76 13.60 17.20 2.82
C PHE A 76 12.94 17.64 4.14
N TYR A 77 13.74 18.01 5.15
CA TYR A 77 13.22 18.36 6.49
C TYR A 77 12.29 19.58 6.46
N GLY A 78 12.62 20.62 5.69
CA GLY A 78 11.75 21.77 5.52
C GLY A 78 10.44 21.39 4.82
N LYS A 79 10.50 20.56 3.77
CA LYS A 79 9.29 20.08 3.06
C LYS A 79 8.43 19.17 3.94
N PHE A 80 9.03 18.34 4.78
CA PHE A 80 8.34 17.51 5.76
C PHE A 80 7.55 18.39 6.73
N ALA A 81 8.21 19.36 7.37
CA ALA A 81 7.58 20.27 8.32
C ALA A 81 6.47 21.14 7.70
N MET A 82 6.56 21.43 6.39
CA MET A 82 5.55 22.18 5.65
C MET A 82 4.45 21.32 5.01
N GLY A 83 4.48 19.99 5.13
CA GLY A 83 3.51 19.09 4.47
C GLY A 83 3.59 19.12 2.93
N LYS A 84 4.78 19.34 2.37
CA LYS A 84 5.00 19.50 0.90
C LYS A 84 5.67 18.30 0.24
N LEU A 85 5.80 17.18 0.96
CA LEU A 85 6.42 15.98 0.41
C LEU A 85 5.41 15.19 -0.41
N HIS A 86 5.82 14.83 -1.62
CA HIS A 86 5.06 13.93 -2.48
C HIS A 86 5.41 12.50 -2.08
N TYR A 87 4.42 11.80 -1.56
CA TYR A 87 4.54 10.40 -1.20
C TYR A 87 3.93 9.54 -2.31
N THR A 88 4.37 8.29 -2.34
CA THR A 88 3.94 7.31 -3.32
C THR A 88 3.64 5.99 -2.63
N LEU A 89 2.61 5.31 -3.13
CA LEU A 89 2.40 3.90 -2.85
C LEU A 89 3.48 3.09 -3.59
N ALA A 90 4.21 2.25 -2.84
CA ALA A 90 5.09 1.24 -3.39
C ALA A 90 4.52 -0.16 -3.17
N ARG A 91 4.71 -1.04 -4.16
CA ARG A 91 4.42 -2.47 -4.08
C ARG A 91 5.73 -3.23 -4.06
N GLN A 92 6.01 -3.97 -3.00
CA GLN A 92 7.28 -4.68 -2.84
C GLN A 92 7.09 -6.09 -2.25
N GLN A 93 8.09 -6.95 -2.36
CA GLN A 93 8.05 -8.28 -1.75
C GLN A 93 8.08 -8.16 -0.22
N TYR A 94 7.24 -8.95 0.47
CA TYR A 94 7.20 -8.98 1.93
C TYR A 94 8.57 -9.30 2.55
N SER A 95 9.35 -10.17 1.90
CA SER A 95 10.71 -10.54 2.32
C SER A 95 11.69 -9.36 2.35
N ASN A 96 11.52 -8.38 1.46
CA ASN A 96 12.33 -7.16 1.45
C ASN A 96 11.86 -6.21 2.54
N PHE A 97 10.54 -6.00 2.64
CA PHE A 97 9.94 -5.16 3.69
C PHE A 97 10.38 -5.62 5.08
N ILE A 98 10.19 -6.90 5.42
CA ILE A 98 10.51 -7.41 6.76
C ILE A 98 12.01 -7.40 7.06
N ARG A 99 12.87 -7.43 6.04
CA ARG A 99 14.33 -7.38 6.22
C ARG A 99 14.77 -6.01 6.74
N GLU A 100 14.17 -4.94 6.24
CA GLU A 100 14.44 -3.56 6.70
C GLU A 100 14.17 -3.42 8.20
N TYR A 101 12.97 -3.79 8.66
CA TYR A 101 12.62 -3.72 10.08
C TYR A 101 13.47 -4.62 10.97
N LYS A 102 13.88 -5.80 10.47
CA LYS A 102 14.81 -6.67 11.21
C LYS A 102 16.20 -6.04 11.35
N TYR A 103 16.69 -5.40 10.30
CA TYR A 103 17.98 -4.70 10.32
C TYR A 103 17.95 -3.53 11.32
N ASP A 104 16.86 -2.76 11.31
CA ASP A 104 16.64 -1.65 12.24
C ASP A 104 16.26 -2.09 13.67
N GLN A 105 16.15 -3.40 13.92
CA GLN A 105 15.69 -3.98 15.20
C GLN A 105 14.30 -3.48 15.65
N ARG A 106 13.43 -3.20 14.68
CA ARG A 106 12.05 -2.74 14.89
C ARG A 106 11.08 -3.91 14.80
N TRP A 107 10.07 -3.90 15.68
CA TRP A 107 9.02 -4.93 15.66
C TRP A 107 8.03 -4.67 14.52
N VAL A 108 7.42 -5.76 14.03
CA VAL A 108 6.31 -5.72 13.06
C VAL A 108 5.23 -6.66 13.56
N ASN A 109 4.03 -6.15 13.75
CA ASN A 109 2.83 -6.91 14.08
C ASN A 109 1.96 -7.08 12.84
N GLU A 110 1.38 -8.27 12.65
CA GLU A 110 0.52 -8.59 11.51
C GLU A 110 -0.90 -8.91 12.00
N GLN A 111 -1.87 -8.12 11.55
CA GLN A 111 -3.30 -8.34 11.81
C GLN A 111 -3.98 -8.83 10.53
N VAL A 112 -4.34 -10.11 10.48
CA VAL A 112 -5.10 -10.68 9.37
C VAL A 112 -6.54 -10.17 9.42
N LEU A 113 -7.02 -9.59 8.32
CA LEU A 113 -8.38 -9.11 8.21
C LEU A 113 -9.36 -10.27 7.99
N GLN A 114 -10.50 -10.23 8.68
CA GLN A 114 -11.55 -11.23 8.56
C GLN A 114 -12.45 -10.91 7.36
N LEU A 115 -11.91 -11.13 6.15
CA LEU A 115 -12.59 -10.84 4.89
C LEU A 115 -12.98 -12.13 4.18
N SER A 116 -14.16 -12.16 3.55
CA SER A 116 -14.54 -13.20 2.60
C SER A 116 -13.63 -13.20 1.36
N GLN A 117 -13.65 -14.26 0.56
CA GLN A 117 -12.84 -14.31 -0.66
C GLN A 117 -13.19 -13.20 -1.66
N VAL A 118 -14.48 -12.84 -1.76
CA VAL A 118 -14.94 -11.76 -2.63
C VAL A 118 -14.37 -10.43 -2.14
N GLU A 119 -14.50 -10.14 -0.85
CA GLU A 119 -13.99 -8.89 -0.26
C GLU A 119 -12.45 -8.78 -0.34
N ARG A 120 -11.73 -9.89 -0.22
CA ARG A 120 -10.27 -9.91 -0.45
C ARG A 120 -9.93 -9.56 -1.90
N ASN A 121 -10.67 -10.09 -2.86
CA ASN A 121 -10.47 -9.75 -4.28
C ASN A 121 -10.78 -8.29 -4.58
N GLU A 122 -11.88 -7.74 -4.02
CA GLU A 122 -12.23 -6.32 -4.16
C GLU A 122 -11.10 -5.41 -3.65
N LEU A 123 -10.59 -5.68 -2.44
CA LEU A 123 -9.48 -4.92 -1.87
C LEU A 123 -8.18 -5.09 -2.67
N PHE A 124 -7.87 -6.30 -3.12
CA PHE A 124 -6.67 -6.54 -3.92
C PHE A 124 -6.71 -5.79 -5.27
N GLN A 125 -7.85 -5.80 -5.96
CA GLN A 125 -8.03 -5.06 -7.20
C GLN A 125 -7.89 -3.54 -6.97
N TYR A 126 -8.45 -3.03 -5.86
CA TYR A 126 -8.30 -1.63 -5.50
C TYR A 126 -6.82 -1.25 -5.26
N LEU A 127 -6.08 -2.09 -4.52
CA LEU A 127 -4.67 -1.87 -4.23
C LEU A 127 -3.79 -1.91 -5.49
N GLU A 128 -4.01 -2.87 -6.40
CA GLU A 128 -3.32 -2.94 -7.69
C GLU A 128 -3.66 -1.72 -8.56
N ASN A 129 -4.91 -1.26 -8.57
CA ASN A 129 -5.31 -0.04 -9.27
C ASN A 129 -4.65 1.22 -8.67
N ASN A 130 -4.60 1.32 -7.34
CA ASN A 130 -3.89 2.40 -6.65
C ASN A 130 -2.39 2.40 -6.97
N TYR A 131 -1.79 1.24 -7.22
CA TYR A 131 -0.37 1.13 -7.54
C TYR A 131 0.00 1.60 -8.96
N LEU A 132 -0.99 1.81 -9.83
CA LEU A 132 -0.73 2.35 -11.17
C LEU A 132 0.00 3.71 -11.11
N PRO A 133 0.89 4.02 -12.07
CA PRO A 133 1.70 5.25 -12.06
C PRO A 133 0.89 6.54 -11.86
N GLU A 134 -0.31 6.59 -12.43
CA GLU A 134 -1.25 7.71 -12.36
C GLU A 134 -1.98 7.84 -11.02
N ASN A 135 -2.08 6.76 -10.24
CA ASN A 135 -2.89 6.72 -9.02
C ASN A 135 -2.06 6.68 -7.73
N ARG A 136 -0.78 6.30 -7.83
CA ARG A 136 0.04 5.98 -6.65
C ARG A 136 0.57 7.18 -5.89
N ALA A 137 0.56 8.38 -6.49
CA ALA A 137 1.08 9.60 -5.87
C ALA A 137 0.02 10.29 -5.02
N TYR A 138 0.40 10.77 -3.83
CA TYR A 138 -0.48 11.53 -2.94
C TYR A 138 0.30 12.58 -2.14
N GLN A 139 -0.40 13.64 -1.73
CA GLN A 139 0.18 14.70 -0.90
C GLN A 139 0.19 14.30 0.56
N TYR A 140 1.37 14.15 1.14
CA TYR A 140 1.48 13.75 2.53
C TYR A 140 1.07 14.87 3.48
N ASP A 141 0.18 14.53 4.41
CA ASP A 141 -0.14 15.34 5.58
C ASP A 141 0.10 14.50 6.82
N PHE A 142 0.87 15.03 7.76
CA PHE A 142 1.26 14.32 8.96
C PHE A 142 0.07 13.84 9.80
N PHE A 143 -1.01 14.62 9.87
CA PHE A 143 -2.19 14.28 10.66
C PHE A 143 -3.28 13.59 9.84
N TYR A 144 -3.47 14.01 8.59
CA TYR A 144 -4.68 13.69 7.83
C TYR A 144 -4.44 12.82 6.59
N ASN A 145 -3.19 12.68 6.12
CA ASN A 145 -2.92 11.94 4.88
C ASN A 145 -1.55 11.23 4.94
N ASN A 146 -1.48 10.19 5.77
CA ASN A 146 -0.26 9.44 6.07
C ASN A 146 -0.48 7.92 5.95
N CYS A 147 0.55 7.13 6.25
CA CYS A 147 0.48 5.66 6.15
C CYS A 147 -0.62 5.02 7.02
N ALA A 148 -0.94 5.61 8.18
CA ALA A 148 -1.97 5.09 9.07
C ALA A 148 -3.37 5.48 8.58
N THR A 149 -3.58 6.73 8.14
CA THR A 149 -4.88 7.15 7.59
C THR A 149 -5.18 6.45 6.27
N LYS A 150 -4.16 6.14 5.45
CA LYS A 150 -4.32 5.39 4.20
C LYS A 150 -4.90 3.99 4.39
N ILE A 151 -4.62 3.33 5.52
CA ILE A 151 -5.27 2.05 5.83
C ILE A 151 -6.79 2.25 5.91
N TRP A 152 -7.22 3.29 6.61
CA TRP A 152 -8.63 3.63 6.76
C TRP A 152 -9.26 4.06 5.43
N ASP A 153 -8.62 5.01 4.72
CA ASP A 153 -9.10 5.54 3.44
C ASP A 153 -9.36 4.42 2.43
N VAL A 154 -8.45 3.43 2.35
CA VAL A 154 -8.56 2.31 1.42
C VAL A 154 -9.71 1.38 1.82
N ILE A 155 -9.82 1.01 3.11
CA ILE A 155 -10.90 0.12 3.58
C ILE A 155 -12.27 0.80 3.39
N GLU A 156 -12.39 2.09 3.70
CA GLU A 156 -13.61 2.87 3.49
C GLU A 156 -13.95 3.00 2.01
N ALA A 157 -12.96 3.26 1.13
CA ALA A 157 -13.20 3.36 -0.30
C ALA A 157 -13.68 2.05 -0.92
N VAL A 158 -13.22 0.90 -0.41
CA VAL A 158 -13.59 -0.42 -0.94
C VAL A 158 -14.93 -0.89 -0.37
N TYR A 159 -15.14 -0.80 0.94
CA TYR A 159 -16.30 -1.40 1.61
C TYR A 159 -17.41 -0.41 1.96
N GLY A 160 -17.10 0.89 2.02
CA GLY A 160 -18.04 1.97 2.35
C GLY A 160 -18.85 1.66 3.61
N LYS A 161 -20.19 1.71 3.48
CA LYS A 161 -21.13 1.50 4.59
C LYS A 161 -21.18 0.06 5.14
N LYS A 162 -20.51 -0.91 4.50
CA LYS A 162 -20.39 -2.27 5.06
C LYS A 162 -19.41 -2.33 6.24
N LEU A 163 -18.60 -1.30 6.39
CA LEU A 163 -17.66 -1.16 7.49
C LEU A 163 -18.39 -0.60 8.71
N GLU A 164 -18.55 -1.44 9.73
CA GLU A 164 -19.06 -1.00 11.04
C GLU A 164 -17.89 -0.80 12.00
N PHE A 165 -17.76 0.42 12.50
CA PHE A 165 -16.78 0.75 13.52
C PHE A 165 -17.45 0.63 14.89
N ASP A 166 -16.93 -0.29 15.69
CA ASP A 166 -17.23 -0.29 17.10
C ASP A 166 -16.36 0.80 17.77
N GLU A 167 -16.94 1.97 18.06
CA GLU A 167 -16.25 3.05 18.78
C GLU A 167 -16.26 2.85 20.30
N ASN A 168 -16.86 1.79 20.83
CA ASN A 168 -17.03 1.59 22.28
C ASN A 168 -15.69 1.44 23.03
N TYR A 169 -14.58 1.19 22.32
CA TYR A 169 -13.25 1.16 22.92
C TYR A 169 -12.68 2.57 23.20
N LEU A 170 -13.22 3.62 22.58
CA LEU A 170 -12.77 5.00 22.76
C LEU A 170 -13.43 5.60 24.01
N GLN A 171 -12.82 5.38 25.17
CA GLN A 171 -13.29 5.94 26.44
C GLN A 171 -13.11 7.46 26.54
N LYS A 172 -12.16 8.03 25.78
CA LYS A 172 -11.85 9.45 25.78
C LYS A 172 -11.36 9.88 24.39
N GLN A 173 -11.85 11.02 23.92
CA GLN A 173 -11.31 11.68 22.74
C GLN A 173 -10.09 12.52 23.13
N TYR A 174 -8.99 12.33 22.40
CA TYR A 174 -7.76 13.08 22.58
C TYR A 174 -7.53 14.01 21.40
N THR A 175 -7.01 15.19 21.67
CA THR A 175 -6.48 16.07 20.63
C THR A 175 -5.19 15.49 20.05
N HIS A 176 -4.82 15.87 18.82
CA HIS A 176 -3.54 15.47 18.24
C HIS A 176 -2.34 15.81 19.12
N ARG A 177 -2.39 16.94 19.84
CA ARG A 177 -1.34 17.34 20.79
C ARG A 177 -1.19 16.36 21.95
N GLU A 178 -2.29 15.81 22.45
CA GLU A 178 -2.25 14.84 23.56
C GLU A 178 -1.77 13.46 23.12
N LEU A 179 -1.87 13.14 21.81
CA LEU A 179 -1.45 11.87 21.23
C LEU A 179 0.02 11.85 20.79
N ILE A 180 0.69 13.00 20.77
CA ILE A 180 2.10 13.13 20.35
C ILE A 180 2.94 13.37 21.60
N HIS A 181 3.86 12.43 21.88
CA HIS A 181 4.76 12.44 23.03
C HIS A 181 6.22 12.55 22.59
#